data_AF-A0A0C2HGI0-F1
#
_entry.id   AF-A0A0C2HGI0-F1
#
_cell.length_a   1.000
_cell.length_b   1.000
_cell.length_c   1.000
_cell.angle_alpha   90.00
_cell.angle_beta   90.00
_cell.angle_gamma   90.00
#
_symmetry.space_group_name_H-M   'P 1'
#
loop_
_entity.id
_entity.type
_entity.pdbx_description
1 polymer ?
#
loop_
_entity_poly.entity_id
_entity_poly.type
_entity_poly.pdbx_seq_one_letter_code
_entity_poly.pdbx_strand_id
1 'polypeptide(L)' 'MAFNLKTKIWQTGALDWWGFIDGEDQYLGSREFPLPPEEGDEWIVRSTCDRYKVIDGEIRHTGKAEPPRMYW' A
#
# COMPACT_ATOMS: atom_id res chain seq x y z
N MET A 1 11.46 2.17 14.71
CA MET A 1 12.24 1.82 13.50
C MET A 1 11.77 2.76 12.41
N ALA A 2 12.67 3.61 11.90
CA ALA A 2 12.34 4.56 10.85
C ALA A 2 12.27 3.78 9.53
N PHE A 3 11.06 3.46 9.10
CA PHE A 3 10.85 3.21 7.67
C PHE A 3 11.29 4.51 6.99
N ASN A 4 12.22 4.46 6.03
CA ASN A 4 12.70 5.65 5.32
C ASN A 4 11.64 6.19 4.34
N LEU A 5 10.39 6.22 4.79
CA LEU A 5 9.23 6.73 4.08
C LEU A 5 8.94 8.15 4.54
N LYS A 6 8.75 9.02 3.56
CA LYS A 6 8.18 10.36 3.72
C LYS A 6 6.67 10.28 3.96
N THR A 7 6.00 9.25 3.42
CA THR A 7 4.58 9.00 3.63
C THR A 7 4.29 8.58 5.07
N LYS A 8 3.33 9.26 5.71
CA LYS A 8 2.83 8.85 7.01
C LYS A 8 1.99 7.59 6.85
N ILE A 9 2.37 6.53 7.53
CA ILE A 9 1.62 5.27 7.59
C ILE A 9 1.30 4.91 9.04
N TRP A 10 0.18 4.22 9.23
CA TRP A 10 -0.22 3.69 10.53
C TRP A 10 -0.98 2.38 10.35
N GLN A 11 -1.00 1.59 11.41
CA GLN A 11 -1.73 0.33 11.46
C GLN A 11 -2.94 0.49 12.39
N THR A 12 -4.07 -0.09 12.02
CA THR A 12 -5.23 -0.21 12.90
C THR A 12 -5.21 -1.52 13.69
N GLY A 13 -6.08 -1.67 14.70
CA GLY A 13 -6.21 -2.89 15.49
C GLY A 13 -6.61 -4.15 14.71
N ALA A 14 -7.04 -4.00 13.45
CA ALA A 14 -7.40 -5.12 12.56
C ALA A 14 -6.22 -5.60 11.69
N LEU A 15 -5.00 -5.12 11.95
CA LEU A 15 -3.82 -5.33 11.09
C LEU A 15 -3.94 -4.68 9.71
N ASP A 16 -4.80 -3.68 9.59
CA ASP A 16 -4.96 -2.88 8.38
C ASP A 16 -3.95 -1.74 8.36
N TRP A 17 -3.29 -1.57 7.21
CA TRP A 17 -2.36 -0.48 6.94
C TRP A 17 -3.07 0.65 6.21
N TRP A 18 -2.80 1.85 6.69
CA TRP A 18 -3.31 3.09 6.13
C TRP A 18 -2.16 4.06 5.93
N GLY A 19 -2.29 4.90 4.91
CA GLY A 19 -1.32 5.93 4.62
C GLY A 19 -1.98 7.23 4.21
N PHE A 20 -1.35 8.34 4.55
CA PHE A 20 -1.78 9.67 4.12
C PHE A 20 -1.13 9.99 2.78
N ILE A 21 -1.90 9.87 1.69
CA ILE A 21 -1.42 10.00 0.31
C ILE A 21 -2.32 11.00 -0.42
N ASP A 22 -1.71 11.98 -1.09
CA ASP A 22 -2.40 13.05 -1.83
C ASP A 22 -3.42 13.86 -1.01
N GLY A 23 -3.24 13.93 0.31
CA GLY A 23 -4.11 14.71 1.20
C GLY A 23 -5.26 13.93 1.82
N GLU A 24 -5.37 12.63 1.53
CA GLU A 24 -6.44 11.75 2.02
C GLU A 24 -5.89 10.48 2.68
N ASP A 25 -6.69 9.90 3.57
CA ASP A 25 -6.40 8.62 4.20
C ASP A 25 -6.72 7.50 3.22
N GLN A 26 -5.70 6.84 2.70
CA GLN A 26 -5.84 5.74 1.75
C GLN A 26 -5.52 4.39 2.40
N TYR A 27 -6.33 3.38 2.06
CA TYR A 27 -6.13 2.01 2.53
C TYR A 27 -5.03 1.32 1.72
N LEU A 28 -4.01 0.85 2.43
CA LEU A 28 -2.81 0.24 1.84
C LEU A 28 -2.83 -1.30 1.87
N GLY A 29 -3.88 -1.92 2.41
CA GLY A 29 -4.00 -3.36 2.54
C GLY A 29 -3.68 -3.85 3.96
N SER A 30 -3.66 -5.16 4.15
CA SER A 30 -3.39 -5.75 5.47
C SER A 30 -2.16 -6.64 5.39
N ARG A 31 -2.32 -7.88 4.94
CA ARG A 31 -1.23 -8.87 4.81
C ARG A 31 -0.41 -8.68 3.54
N GLU A 32 -0.92 -7.92 2.57
CA GLU A 32 -0.23 -7.62 1.31
C GLU A 32 0.78 -6.48 1.46
N PHE A 33 0.67 -5.69 2.53
CA PHE A 33 1.54 -4.54 2.74
C PHE A 33 2.97 -5.02 3.08
N PRO A 34 4.00 -4.56 2.35
CA PRO A 34 5.38 -4.94 2.61
C PRO A 34 5.86 -4.35 3.94
N LEU A 35 6.52 -5.18 4.76
CA LEU A 35 7.08 -4.79 6.05
C LEU A 35 8.49 -5.38 6.23
N PRO A 36 9.55 -4.55 6.29
CA PRO A 36 9.54 -3.09 6.09
C PRO A 36 9.29 -2.73 4.62
N PRO A 37 8.56 -1.64 4.32
CA PRO A 37 8.47 -1.11 2.96
C PRO A 37 9.81 -0.50 2.52
N GLU A 38 10.28 -0.89 1.35
CA GLU A 38 11.52 -0.43 0.71
C GLU A 38 11.25 0.28 -0.62
N GLU A 39 12.25 1.04 -1.11
CA GLU A 39 12.15 1.75 -2.39
C GLU A 39 11.94 0.77 -3.54
N GLY A 40 10.94 1.04 -4.39
CA GLY A 40 10.58 0.20 -5.52
C GLY A 40 9.60 -0.93 -5.20
N ASP A 41 9.24 -1.13 -3.93
CA ASP A 41 8.21 -2.10 -3.54
C ASP A 41 6.87 -1.75 -4.18
N GLU A 42 6.21 -2.77 -4.75
CA GLU A 42 4.89 -2.67 -5.36
C GLU A 42 3.99 -3.78 -4.82
N TRP A 43 2.77 -3.42 -4.45
CA TRP A 43 1.77 -4.39 -4.00
C TRP A 43 0.38 -4.00 -4.49
N ILE A 44 -0.51 -4.99 -4.45
CA ILE A 44 -1.91 -4.84 -4.84
C ILE A 44 -2.76 -5.15 -3.62
N VAL A 45 -3.63 -4.21 -3.27
CA VAL A 45 -4.64 -4.39 -2.21
C VAL A 45 -5.73 -5.29 -2.74
N ARG A 46 -5.89 -6.50 -2.18
CA ARG A 46 -6.88 -7.46 -2.70
C ARG A 46 -8.31 -6.97 -2.56
N SER A 47 -8.60 -6.18 -1.52
CA SER A 47 -9.94 -5.67 -1.22
C SER A 47 -10.43 -4.68 -2.28
N THR A 48 -9.57 -3.76 -2.71
CA THR A 48 -9.95 -2.67 -3.63
C THR A 48 -9.38 -2.83 -5.04
N CYS A 49 -8.49 -3.79 -5.22
CA CYS A 49 -7.63 -3.97 -6.40
C CYS A 49 -6.74 -2.76 -6.70
N ASP A 50 -6.53 -1.87 -5.72
CA ASP A 50 -5.60 -0.73 -5.89
C ASP A 50 -4.16 -1.20 -5.83
N ARG A 51 -3.32 -0.62 -6.69
CA ARG A 51 -1.90 -0.88 -6.77
C ARG A 51 -1.14 0.31 -6.22
N TYR A 52 -0.28 0.04 -5.25
CA TYR A 52 0.60 1.04 -4.66
C TYR A 52 2.06 0.70 -4.93
N LYS A 53 2.88 1.74 -5.02
CA LYS A 53 4.32 1.60 -5.20
C LYS A 53 5.08 2.63 -4.37
N VAL A 54 6.21 2.24 -3.80
CA VAL A 54 7.15 3.17 -3.16
C VAL A 54 8.04 3.80 -4.23
N ILE A 55 7.98 5.12 -4.36
CA ILE A 55 8.75 5.93 -5.31
C ILE A 55 9.35 7.13 -4.56
N ASP A 56 10.67 7.27 -4.58
CA ASP A 56 11.42 8.33 -3.86
C ASP A 56 11.08 8.41 -2.36
N GLY A 57 10.88 7.24 -1.72
CA GLY A 57 10.46 7.13 -0.33
C GLY A 57 9.02 7.59 -0.08
N GLU A 58 8.17 7.72 -1.11
CA GLU A 58 6.74 8.01 -0.97
C GLU A 58 5.89 6.86 -1.52
N ILE A 59 4.82 6.49 -0.83
CA ILE A 59 3.82 5.57 -1.37
C ILE A 59 2.94 6.36 -2.32
N ARG A 60 2.87 5.90 -3.57
CA ARG A 60 2.03 6.45 -4.63
C ARG A 60 1.03 5.41 -5.09
N HIS A 61 -0.22 5.85 -5.29
CA HIS A 61 -1.20 5.06 -6.03
C HIS A 61 -0.82 5.04 -7.51
N THR A 62 -0.62 3.85 -8.05
CA THR A 62 -0.17 3.64 -9.44
C THR A 62 -1.30 3.18 -10.36
N GLY A 63 -2.51 3.03 -9.83
CA GLY A 63 -3.70 2.60 -10.56
C GLY A 63 -4.37 1.40 -9.92
N LYS A 64 -5.26 0.74 -10.67
CA LYS A 64 -5.91 -0.50 -10.26
C LYS A 64 -5.34 -1.67 -11.03
N ALA A 65 -5.03 -2.75 -10.34
CA ALA A 65 -4.76 -4.03 -10.99
C ALA A 65 -6.08 -4.63 -11.48
N GLU A 66 -6.06 -5.30 -12.62
CA GLU A 66 -7.17 -6.17 -13.00
C GLU A 66 -7.36 -7.23 -11.90
N PRO A 67 -8.60 -7.52 -11.47
CA PRO A 67 -8.85 -8.58 -10.51
C PRO A 67 -8.20 -9.87 -11.04
N PRO A 68 -7.51 -10.65 -10.19
CA PRO A 68 -6.92 -11.90 -10.65
C PRO A 68 -8.05 -12.71 -11.27
N ARG A 69 -7.95 -13.03 -12.56
CA ARG A 69 -8.90 -13.91 -13.23
C ARG A 69 -8.87 -15.23 -12.48
N MET A 70 -9.87 -15.48 -11.64
CA MET A 70 -10.10 -16.78 -11.04
C MET A 70 -10.44 -17.72 -12.20
N TYR A 71 -9.44 -18.50 -12.63
CA TYR A 71 -9.71 -19.72 -13.36
C TYR A 71 -10.36 -20.69 -12.36
N TRP A 72 -11.66 -20.90 -12.53
CA TRP A 72 -12.40 -21.99 -11.89
C TRP A 72 -11.91 -23.33 -12.44
#